data_AF-A0A961M7W7-F1
#
_entry.id   AF-A0A961M7W7-F1
#
_cell.length_a   1.000
_cell.length_b   1.000
_cell.length_c   1.000
_cell.angle_alpha   90.00
_cell.angle_beta   90.00
_cell.angle_gamma   90.00
#
_symmetry.space_group_name_H-M   'P 1'
#
loop_
_entity.id
_entity.type
_entity.pdbx_description
1 polymer ?
#
loop_
_entity_poly.entity_id
_entity_poly.type
_entity_poly.pdbx_seq_one_letter_code
_entity_poly.pdbx_strand_id
1 'polypeptide(L)' 'GTGIIAGGPMRAVFEMLGLQDVVAKSLGSQNPYNMIRATIDGLKKQASPRQVAQRRSKKVADILRKDEAAAEA' A
#
# COMPACT_ATOMS: atom_id res chain seq x y z
N GLY A 1 -14.39 6.11 5.29
CA GLY A 1 -13.24 5.34 4.80
C GLY A 1 -13.46 3.87 5.07
N THR A 2 -12.69 3.03 4.40
CA THR A 2 -12.62 1.56 4.59
C THR A 2 -12.06 1.18 5.96
N GLY A 3 -11.24 2.05 6.57
CA GLY A 3 -10.52 1.76 7.82
C GLY A 3 -9.39 0.74 7.62
N ILE A 4 -8.80 0.30 8.74
CA ILE A 4 -7.70 -0.67 8.76
C ILE A 4 -8.24 -2.11 8.97
N ILE A 5 -8.39 -2.83 7.85
CA ILE A 5 -8.79 -4.24 7.82
C ILE A 5 -7.52 -5.10 7.71
N ALA A 6 -6.96 -5.48 8.85
CA ALA A 6 -5.74 -6.29 8.92
C ALA A 6 -5.69 -7.15 10.19
N GLY A 7 -4.83 -8.17 10.19
CA GLY A 7 -4.54 -8.96 11.39
C GLY A 7 -3.83 -8.13 12.47
N GLY A 8 -4.00 -8.46 13.76
CA GLY A 8 -3.52 -7.67 14.90
C GLY A 8 -2.08 -7.13 14.78
N PRO A 9 -1.07 -7.98 14.50
CA PRO A 9 0.31 -7.52 14.34
C PRO A 9 0.52 -6.54 13.18
N MET A 10 -0.24 -6.70 12.08
CA MET A 10 -0.15 -5.81 10.92
C MET A 10 -0.87 -4.49 11.17
N ARG A 11 -2.03 -4.54 11.84
CA ARG A 11 -2.81 -3.36 12.22
C ARG A 11 -1.98 -2.39 13.06
N ALA A 12 -1.26 -2.89 14.07
CA ALA A 12 -0.38 -2.05 14.90
C ALA A 12 0.69 -1.32 14.06
N VAL A 13 1.24 -1.98 13.04
CA VAL A 13 2.21 -1.34 12.12
C VAL A 13 1.54 -0.26 11.28
N PHE A 14 0.34 -0.53 10.75
CA PHE A 14 -0.38 0.43 9.91
C PHE A 14 -0.87 1.66 10.70
N GLU A 15 -1.33 1.47 11.94
CA GLU A 15 -1.73 2.55 12.84
C GLU A 15 -0.53 3.45 13.19
N MET A 16 0.63 2.86 13.51
CA MET A 16 1.86 3.60 13.80
C MET A 16 2.37 4.41 12.61
N LEU A 17 2.14 3.94 11.38
CA LEU A 17 2.50 4.65 10.15
C LEU A 17 1.47 5.72 9.76
N GLY A 18 0.33 5.81 10.45
CA GLY A 18 -0.74 6.77 10.16
C GLY A 18 -1.59 6.41 8.93
N LEU A 19 -1.62 5.14 8.53
CA LEU A 19 -2.49 4.68 7.44
C LEU A 19 -3.94 4.67 7.91
N GLN A 20 -4.83 5.34 7.17
CA GLN A 20 -6.25 5.43 7.52
C GLN A 20 -7.08 4.32 6.89
N ASP A 21 -6.81 4.00 5.62
CA ASP A 21 -7.60 3.06 4.83
C ASP A 21 -6.67 2.01 4.19
N VAL A 22 -6.78 0.75 4.64
CA VAL A 22 -5.99 -0.36 4.09
C VAL A 22 -6.68 -1.70 4.32
N VAL A 23 -6.63 -2.58 3.32
CA VAL A 23 -7.07 -3.98 3.42
C VAL A 23 -5.86 -4.87 3.24
N ALA A 24 -5.61 -5.75 4.22
CA ALA A 24 -4.47 -6.65 4.19
C ALA A 24 -4.82 -8.02 4.78
N LYS A 25 -4.24 -9.07 4.20
CA LYS A 25 -4.40 -10.46 4.65
C LYS A 25 -3.06 -11.17 4.66
N SER A 26 -2.75 -11.86 5.77
CA SER A 26 -1.63 -12.81 5.80
C SER A 26 -2.04 -14.10 5.08
N LEU A 27 -1.26 -14.49 4.07
CA LEU A 27 -1.47 -15.69 3.23
C LEU A 27 -0.58 -16.88 3.63
N GLY A 28 0.30 -16.70 4.62
CA GLY A 28 1.30 -17.70 5.00
C GLY A 28 1.31 -17.94 6.51
N SER A 29 2.51 -17.84 7.10
CA SER A 29 2.71 -18.03 8.53
C SER A 29 1.87 -17.04 9.36
N GLN A 30 1.29 -17.55 10.45
CA GLN A 30 0.59 -16.75 11.46
C GLN A 30 1.54 -16.24 12.58
N ASN A 31 2.84 -16.52 12.49
CA ASN A 31 3.81 -16.01 13.46
C ASN A 31 3.88 -14.46 13.38
N PRO A 32 3.58 -13.73 14.48
CA PRO A 32 3.59 -12.26 14.50
C PRO A 32 4.90 -11.64 13.99
N TYR A 33 6.05 -12.22 14.32
CA TYR A 33 7.35 -11.70 13.86
C TYR A 33 7.49 -11.72 12.34
N ASN A 34 7.05 -12.81 11.71
CA ASN A 34 7.11 -12.96 10.26
C ASN A 34 6.08 -12.06 9.58
N MET A 35 4.90 -11.91 10.16
CA MET A 35 3.88 -10.99 9.65
C MET A 35 4.38 -9.54 9.63
N ILE A 36 4.99 -9.08 10.72
CA ILE A 36 5.54 -7.71 10.79
C ILE A 36 6.66 -7.53 9.76
N ARG A 37 7.60 -8.48 9.67
CA ARG A 37 8.69 -8.44 8.67
C ARG A 37 8.16 -8.39 7.24
N ALA A 38 7.18 -9.24 6.91
CA ALA A 38 6.55 -9.27 5.60
C ALA A 38 5.78 -7.97 5.29
N THR A 39 5.14 -7.38 6.29
CA THR A 39 4.42 -6.10 6.16
C THR A 39 5.39 -4.98 5.82
N ILE A 40 6.49 -4.87 6.56
CA ILE A 40 7.53 -3.84 6.31
C ILE A 40 8.19 -4.06 4.94
N ASP A 41 8.50 -5.29 4.57
CA ASP A 41 9.07 -5.61 3.25
C ASP A 41 8.10 -5.23 2.10
N GLY A 42 6.80 -5.51 2.27
CA GLY A 42 5.78 -5.10 1.31
C GLY A 42 5.70 -3.58 1.13
N LEU A 43 5.73 -2.83 2.24
CA LEU A 43 5.72 -1.36 2.20
C LEU A 43 6.97 -0.79 1.52
N LYS A 44 8.15 -1.38 1.76
CA LYS A 44 9.41 -0.95 1.10
C LYS A 44 9.40 -1.15 -0.42
N LYS A 45 8.60 -2.09 -0.92
CA LYS A 45 8.48 -2.37 -2.36
C LYS A 45 7.48 -1.47 -3.08
N GLN A 46 6.71 -0.66 -2.34
CA GLN A 46 5.81 0.29 -2.96
C GLN A 46 6.59 1.37 -3.71
N ALA A 47 6.16 1.65 -4.94
CA ALA A 47 6.76 2.68 -5.78
C ALA A 47 5.72 3.77 -6.04
N SER A 48 6.13 5.02 -5.89
CA SER A 48 5.24 6.14 -6.25
C SER A 48 5.14 6.29 -7.77
N PRO A 49 4.00 6.77 -8.30
CA PRO A 49 3.84 7.03 -9.74
C PRO A 49 4.96 7.92 -10.30
N ARG A 50 5.45 8.87 -9.50
CA ARG A 50 6.58 9.76 -9.84
C ARG A 50 7.89 8.99 -10.01
N GLN A 51 8.21 8.07 -9.10
CA GLN A 51 9.42 7.23 -9.22
C GLN A 51 9.34 6.32 -10.44
N VAL A 52 8.15 5.76 -10.73
CA VAL A 52 7.95 4.93 -11.93
C VAL A 52 8.09 5.76 -13.20
N ALA A 53 7.58 6.99 -13.21
CA ALA A 53 7.65 7.92 -14.34
C ALA A 53 9.09 8.30 -14.68
N GLN A 54 9.87 8.63 -13.65
CA GLN A 54 11.29 8.92 -13.79
C GLN A 54 12.07 7.71 -14.32
N ARG A 55 11.82 6.51 -13.78
CA ARG A 55 12.50 5.28 -14.23
C ARG A 55 12.16 4.90 -15.67
N ARG A 56 10.95 5.24 -16.14
CA ARG A 56 10.46 4.90 -17.49
C ARG A 56 10.60 6.05 -18.49
N SER A 57 11.18 7.19 -18.09
CA SER A 57 11.31 8.39 -18.93
C SER A 57 9.97 8.85 -19.55
N LYS A 58 8.89 8.76 -18.76
CA LYS A 58 7.54 9.20 -19.16
C LYS A 58 7.04 10.30 -18.24
N LYS A 59 6.03 11.06 -18.67
CA LYS A 59 5.37 12.00 -17.76
C LYS A 59 4.52 11.21 -16.76
N VAL A 60 4.35 11.76 -15.56
CA VAL A 60 3.49 11.14 -14.52
C VAL A 60 2.07 10.93 -15.05
N ALA A 61 1.58 11.86 -15.86
CA ALA A 61 0.27 11.80 -16.53
C ALA A 61 0.15 10.63 -17.52
N ASP A 62 1.25 10.14 -18.09
CA ASP A 62 1.21 8.99 -19.01
C ASP A 62 1.26 7.65 -18.27
N ILE A 63 1.58 7.67 -16.97
CA ILE A 63 1.67 6.49 -16.10
C ILE A 63 0.38 6.26 -15.33
N LEU A 64 -0.26 7.35 -14.89
CA LEU A 64 -1.60 7.31 -14.33
C LEU A 64 -2.58 7.21 -15.49
N ARG A 65 -3.30 6.08 -15.63
CA ARG A 65 -4.43 6.00 -16.55
C ARG A 65 -5.43 7.08 -16.17
N LYS A 66 -5.88 7.86 -17.15
CA LYS A 66 -6.89 8.91 -16.97
C LYS A 66 -8.28 8.29 -17.02
N ASP A 67 -8.52 7.29 -16.18
CA ASP A 67 -9.80 6.61 -16.09
C ASP A 67 -10.26 6.71 -14.61
N GLU A 68 -11.42 7.35 -14.42
CA GLU A 68 -12.30 7.23 -13.23
C GLU A 68 -11.95 7.98 -11.93
N ALA A 69 -10.99 8.91 -11.91
CA ALA A 69 -10.74 9.74 -10.70
C ALA A 69 -11.64 11.00 -10.57
N ALA A 70 -12.61 11.21 -11.45
CA ALA A 70 -13.46 12.43 -11.45
C ALA A 70 -14.93 12.21 -11.89
N ALA A 71 -15.43 10.98 -11.98
CA ALA A 71 -16.79 10.69 -12.46
C ALA A 71 -17.80 10.25 -11.37
N GLU A 72 -17.38 10.13 -10.10
CA GLU A 72 -18.30 9.95 -8.96
C GLU A 72 -17.91 10.88 -7.81
N ALA A 73 -18.03 12.19 -8.03
CA ALA A 73 -18.21 13.20 -6.98
C ALA A 73 -19.06 14.35 -7.53
#